data_AF-A0A9X1RFZ4-F1
#
_entry.id   AF-A0A9X1RFZ4-F1
#
_cell.length_a   1.000
_cell.length_b   1.000
_cell.length_c   1.000
_cell.angle_alpha   90.00
_cell.angle_beta   90.00
_cell.angle_gamma   90.00
#
_symmetry.space_group_name_H-M   'P 1'
#
loop_
_entity.id
_entity.type
_entity.pdbx_description
1 polymer ?
#
loop_
_entity_poly.entity_id
_entity_poly.type
_entity_poly.pdbx_seq_one_letter_code
_entity_poly.pdbx_strand_id
1 'polypeptide(L)'
;MAGEPQTIHGAFREATQCIHIGDREADIYDLLCAAQEVGTHFLVRTFVNRLAGDGDHTVATIMDEVVVKGLHRIEVQDSKGNPDQSVLEIRYRKIGTLLPIGKQSRYPTLTMTVIHADERGAPKNRKKIEWKLLTDLPVQSAQGCDRETRMVFPAMEDRGLPQDTQIRL
;
A
#
# COMPACT_ATOMS: atom_id res chain seq x y z
N MET A 1 -43.79 19.91 -28.54
CA MET A 1 -42.47 20.32 -28.06
C MET A 1 -41.85 19.10 -27.39
N ALA A 2 -40.87 18.47 -28.04
CA ALA A 2 -40.16 17.32 -27.49
C ALA A 2 -39.06 17.84 -26.54
N GLY A 3 -39.03 17.33 -25.30
CA GLY A 3 -38.02 17.70 -24.32
C GLY A 3 -36.65 17.14 -24.69
N GLU A 4 -35.62 17.98 -24.58
CA GLU A 4 -34.23 17.56 -24.74
C GLU A 4 -33.83 16.50 -23.70
N PRO A 5 -33.04 15.48 -24.08
CA PRO A 5 -32.51 14.52 -23.14
C PRO A 5 -31.45 15.20 -22.25
N GLN A 6 -31.73 15.29 -20.96
CA GLN A 6 -30.74 15.74 -19.96
C GLN A 6 -29.64 14.68 -19.87
N THR A 7 -28.47 15.00 -20.41
CA THR A 7 -27.26 14.19 -20.24
C THR A 7 -26.83 14.27 -18.78
N ILE A 8 -26.92 13.14 -18.08
CA ILE A 8 -26.30 12.98 -16.76
C ILE A 8 -24.78 13.09 -16.91
N HIS A 9 -24.22 14.27 -16.66
CA HIS A 9 -22.79 14.43 -16.38
C HIS A 9 -22.52 13.79 -15.01
N GLY A 10 -22.34 12.47 -14.99
CA GLY A 10 -21.64 11.82 -13.90
C GLY A 10 -20.24 12.39 -13.86
N ALA A 11 -19.99 13.30 -12.91
CA ALA A 11 -18.68 13.87 -12.67
C ALA A 11 -17.74 12.76 -12.15
N PHE A 12 -17.20 11.97 -13.07
CA PHE A 12 -15.95 11.27 -12.81
C PHE A 12 -14.92 12.35 -12.53
N ARG A 13 -14.50 12.46 -11.27
CA ARG A 13 -13.36 13.28 -10.89
C ARG A 13 -12.19 12.93 -11.82
N GLU A 14 -11.44 13.94 -12.25
CA GLU A 14 -10.27 13.72 -13.10
C GLU A 14 -9.39 12.59 -12.50
N ALA A 15 -8.94 11.67 -13.35
CA ALA A 15 -8.29 10.41 -12.94
C ALA A 15 -7.11 10.62 -11.98
N THR A 16 -6.45 11.78 -12.04
CA THR A 16 -5.40 12.26 -11.13
C THR A 16 -5.80 12.36 -9.66
N GLN A 17 -7.08 12.17 -9.30
CA GLN A 17 -7.55 12.12 -7.91
C GLN A 17 -7.87 10.71 -7.39
N CYS A 18 -7.64 9.65 -8.17
CA CYS A 18 -7.97 8.29 -7.77
C CYS A 18 -6.77 7.57 -7.13
N ILE A 19 -7.02 6.92 -5.98
CA ILE A 19 -6.07 6.01 -5.33
C ILE A 19 -6.68 4.60 -5.35
N HIS A 20 -6.05 3.69 -6.07
CA HIS A 20 -6.38 2.28 -6.11
C HIS A 20 -5.86 1.59 -4.84
N ILE A 21 -6.77 1.16 -3.96
CA ILE A 21 -6.42 0.40 -2.76
C ILE A 21 -6.68 -1.07 -3.02
N GLY A 22 -5.62 -1.88 -2.92
CA GLY A 22 -5.69 -3.31 -3.21
C GLY A 22 -5.08 -4.15 -2.10
N ASP A 23 -5.62 -5.34 -1.88
CA ASP A 23 -5.04 -6.30 -0.95
C ASP A 23 -3.94 -7.13 -1.64
N ARG A 24 -3.60 -8.31 -1.07
CA ARG A 24 -2.53 -9.19 -1.57
C ARG A 24 -2.77 -9.65 -3.00
N GLU A 25 -4.02 -9.74 -3.46
CA GLU A 25 -4.35 -10.19 -4.81
C GLU A 25 -4.07 -9.10 -5.85
N ALA A 26 -4.03 -7.83 -5.43
CA ALA A 26 -3.70 -6.70 -6.29
C ALA A 26 -2.19 -6.51 -6.49
N ASP A 27 -1.33 -7.38 -5.92
CA ASP A 27 0.13 -7.34 -6.08
C ASP A 27 0.58 -7.82 -7.49
N ILE A 28 0.00 -7.22 -8.53
CA ILE A 28 0.15 -7.60 -9.94
C ILE A 28 0.90 -6.49 -10.67
N TYR A 29 2.05 -6.82 -11.27
CA TYR A 29 2.89 -5.81 -11.94
C TYR A 29 2.14 -5.04 -13.04
N ASP A 30 1.32 -5.74 -13.83
CA ASP A 30 0.54 -5.13 -14.93
C ASP A 30 -0.48 -4.10 -14.39
N LEU A 31 -1.07 -4.36 -13.22
CA LEU A 31 -1.98 -3.42 -12.56
C LEU A 31 -1.25 -2.16 -12.11
N LEU A 32 -0.07 -2.32 -11.49
CA LEU A 32 0.72 -1.19 -11.01
C LEU A 32 1.24 -0.33 -12.17
N CYS A 33 1.64 -0.94 -13.29
CA CYS A 33 2.00 -0.21 -14.51
C CYS A 33 0.82 0.56 -15.07
N ALA A 34 -0.33 -0.13 -15.23
CA ALA A 34 -1.52 0.49 -15.78
C ALA A 34 -1.94 1.72 -14.96
N ALA A 35 -1.87 1.66 -13.63
CA ALA A 35 -2.15 2.80 -12.76
C ALA A 35 -1.25 4.01 -13.07
N GLN A 36 0.07 3.79 -13.17
CA GLN A 36 1.00 4.86 -13.53
C GLN A 36 0.80 5.41 -14.94
N GLU A 37 0.51 4.54 -15.92
CA GLU A 37 0.27 4.91 -17.31
C GLU A 37 -0.96 5.81 -17.48
N VAL A 38 -2.02 5.58 -16.69
CA VAL A 38 -3.25 6.40 -16.71
C VAL A 38 -3.22 7.57 -15.72
N GLY A 39 -2.11 7.76 -15.00
CA GLY A 39 -1.91 8.86 -14.06
C GLY A 39 -2.72 8.76 -12.77
N THR A 40 -3.06 7.54 -12.34
CA THR A 40 -3.70 7.26 -11.04
C THR A 40 -2.66 6.73 -10.04
N HIS A 41 -3.04 6.71 -8.76
CA HIS A 41 -2.15 6.27 -7.67
C HIS A 41 -2.59 4.93 -7.09
N PHE A 42 -1.72 4.28 -6.32
CA PHE A 42 -2.07 3.03 -5.65
C PHE A 42 -1.51 2.90 -4.23
N LEU A 43 -2.20 2.09 -3.42
CA LEU A 43 -1.74 1.56 -2.15
C LEU A 43 -2.11 0.08 -2.10
N VAL A 44 -1.13 -0.79 -2.29
CA VAL A 44 -1.35 -2.23 -2.48
C VAL A 44 -0.62 -3.03 -1.40
N ARG A 45 -1.27 -4.02 -0.82
CA ARG A 45 -0.59 -4.99 0.07
C ARG A 45 0.23 -5.96 -0.78
N THR A 46 1.53 -6.06 -0.51
CA THR A 46 2.38 -6.99 -1.25
C THR A 46 2.35 -8.38 -0.65
N PHE A 47 2.36 -9.37 -1.54
CA PHE A 47 2.46 -10.79 -1.23
C PHE A 47 3.79 -11.37 -1.69
N VAL A 48 4.35 -10.87 -2.80
CA VAL A 48 5.56 -11.41 -3.41
C VAL A 48 6.79 -10.64 -2.94
N ASN A 49 7.85 -11.37 -2.58
CA ASN A 49 9.15 -10.75 -2.33
C ASN A 49 9.83 -10.38 -3.66
N ARG A 50 9.61 -9.15 -4.12
CA ARG A 50 10.08 -8.64 -5.41
C ARG A 50 11.60 -8.51 -5.43
N LEU A 51 12.20 -8.76 -6.60
CA LEU A 51 13.59 -8.38 -6.86
C LEU A 51 13.71 -6.85 -6.92
N ALA A 52 14.84 -6.34 -6.46
CA ALA A 52 15.08 -4.91 -6.31
C ALA A 52 16.50 -4.54 -6.72
N GLY A 53 16.68 -3.26 -7.09
CA GLY A 53 17.96 -2.73 -7.56
C GLY A 53 18.40 -3.43 -8.85
N ASP A 54 19.64 -3.91 -8.87
CA ASP A 54 20.24 -4.57 -10.04
C ASP A 54 19.88 -6.06 -10.14
N GLY A 55 19.05 -6.58 -9.22
CA GLY A 55 18.53 -7.95 -9.23
C GLY A 55 19.18 -8.91 -8.26
N ASP A 56 20.22 -8.47 -7.54
CA ASP A 56 20.92 -9.27 -6.52
C ASP A 56 20.27 -9.19 -5.13
N HIS A 57 19.31 -8.29 -4.95
CA HIS A 57 18.62 -8.08 -3.69
C HIS A 57 17.11 -8.23 -3.84
N THR A 58 16.46 -8.57 -2.74
CA THR A 58 15.00 -8.57 -2.64
C THR A 58 14.52 -7.35 -1.85
N VAL A 59 13.27 -6.95 -2.07
CA VAL A 59 12.62 -5.91 -1.27
C VAL A 59 12.73 -6.20 0.21
N ALA A 60 12.51 -7.45 0.64
CA ALA A 60 12.63 -7.83 2.04
C ALA A 60 14.04 -7.57 2.59
N THR A 61 15.09 -8.00 1.87
CA THR A 61 16.49 -7.78 2.27
C THR A 61 16.81 -6.30 2.42
N ILE A 62 16.38 -5.47 1.46
CA ILE A 62 16.60 -4.01 1.54
C ILE A 62 15.87 -3.41 2.74
N MET A 63 14.66 -3.88 3.05
CA MET A 63 13.83 -3.34 4.13
C MET A 63 14.28 -3.79 5.52
N ASP A 64 14.97 -4.92 5.65
CA ASP A 64 15.56 -5.38 6.92
C ASP A 64 16.64 -4.43 7.44
N GLU A 65 17.33 -3.73 6.54
CA GLU A 65 18.35 -2.73 6.87
C GLU A 65 17.76 -1.34 7.18
N VAL A 66 16.46 -1.13 6.92
CA VAL A 66 15.82 0.18 7.11
C VAL A 66 15.52 0.38 8.59
N VAL A 67 16.11 1.44 9.16
CA VAL A 67 15.80 1.88 10.53
C VAL A 67 14.33 2.33 10.65
N VAL A 68 13.76 2.18 11.84
CA VAL A 68 12.41 2.70 12.15
C VAL A 68 12.39 4.21 11.94
N LYS A 69 11.44 4.69 11.14
CA LYS A 69 11.26 6.10 10.78
C LYS A 69 10.09 6.77 11.50
N GLY A 70 9.24 5.98 12.16
CA GLY A 70 8.09 6.51 12.90
C GLY A 70 7.38 5.44 13.71
N LEU A 71 6.53 5.91 14.61
CA LEU A 71 5.58 5.10 15.37
C LEU A 71 4.17 5.57 15.03
N HIS A 72 3.26 4.63 14.83
CA HIS A 72 1.86 4.92 14.56
C HIS A 72 0.96 4.16 15.53
N ARG A 73 -0.01 4.83 16.16
CA ARG A 73 -0.94 4.19 17.10
C ARG A 73 -2.24 3.90 16.38
N ILE A 74 -2.77 2.69 16.56
CA ILE A 74 -4.02 2.26 15.96
C ILE A 74 -4.92 1.60 16.99
N GLU A 75 -6.22 1.74 16.78
CA GLU A 75 -7.23 0.94 17.47
C GLU A 75 -7.36 -0.41 16.77
N VAL A 76 -7.45 -1.47 17.55
CA VAL A 76 -7.58 -2.85 17.07
C VAL A 76 -8.62 -3.58 17.90
N GLN A 77 -9.04 -4.74 17.44
CA GLN A 77 -9.88 -5.64 18.22
C GLN A 77 -9.07 -6.88 18.61
N ASP A 78 -9.22 -7.35 19.84
CA ASP A 78 -8.69 -8.65 20.26
C ASP A 78 -9.50 -9.81 19.62
N SER A 79 -9.06 -11.06 19.82
CA SER A 79 -9.79 -12.24 19.31
C SER A 79 -11.22 -12.41 19.85
N LYS A 80 -11.61 -11.64 20.88
CA LYS A 80 -12.94 -11.63 21.47
C LYS A 80 -13.78 -10.42 21.01
N GLY A 81 -13.23 -9.58 20.13
CA GLY A 81 -13.89 -8.37 19.63
C GLY A 81 -13.81 -7.17 20.56
N ASN A 82 -13.03 -7.23 21.64
CA ASN A 82 -12.86 -6.08 22.54
C ASN A 82 -11.88 -5.07 21.95
N PRO A 83 -12.13 -3.75 22.12
CA PRO A 83 -11.19 -2.73 21.68
C PRO A 83 -9.87 -2.82 22.45
N ASP A 84 -8.77 -2.67 21.73
CA ASP A 84 -7.40 -2.65 22.22
C ASP A 84 -6.59 -1.62 21.42
N GLN A 85 -5.38 -1.30 21.86
CA GLN A 85 -4.49 -0.33 21.21
C GLN A 85 -3.19 -1.01 20.83
N SER A 86 -2.71 -0.71 19.62
CA SER A 86 -1.43 -1.19 19.13
C SER A 86 -0.53 -0.05 18.67
N VAL A 87 0.77 -0.26 18.76
CA VAL A 87 1.79 0.66 18.22
C VAL A 87 2.50 -0.05 17.08
N LEU A 88 2.47 0.52 15.89
CA LEU A 88 3.21 0.06 14.73
C LEU A 88 4.53 0.82 14.60
N GLU A 89 5.62 0.09 14.43
CA GLU A 89 6.89 0.60 13.94
C GLU A 89 6.84 0.72 12.43
N ILE A 90 7.10 1.92 11.91
CA ILE A 90 7.02 2.21 10.49
C ILE A 90 8.42 2.30 9.90
N ARG A 91 8.69 1.48 8.90
CA ARG A 91 9.87 1.53 8.02
C ARG A 91 9.38 1.81 6.61
N TYR A 92 10.07 2.67 5.87
CA TYR A 92 9.76 2.85 4.45
C TYR A 92 10.99 3.25 3.65
N ARG A 93 11.04 2.84 2.38
CA ARG A 93 12.10 3.20 1.44
C ARG A 93 11.55 3.21 0.02
N LYS A 94 12.01 4.18 -0.78
CA LYS A 94 11.77 4.19 -2.23
C LYS A 94 12.74 3.20 -2.88
N ILE A 95 12.19 2.22 -3.59
CA ILE A 95 12.92 1.09 -4.16
C ILE A 95 12.52 0.92 -5.62
N GLY A 96 13.51 0.76 -6.51
CA GLY A 96 13.31 0.28 -7.88
C GLY A 96 13.08 -1.22 -7.85
N THR A 97 11.88 -1.67 -8.22
CA THR A 97 11.52 -3.09 -8.28
C THR A 97 11.63 -3.61 -9.70
N LEU A 98 12.26 -4.77 -9.86
CA LEU A 98 12.40 -5.40 -11.16
C LEU A 98 11.18 -6.23 -11.53
N LEU A 99 10.91 -6.29 -12.83
CA LEU A 99 9.94 -7.21 -13.39
C LEU A 99 10.39 -8.67 -13.24
N PRO A 100 9.41 -9.60 -13.15
CA PRO A 100 9.68 -10.99 -13.50
C PRO A 100 10.38 -11.05 -14.86
N ILE A 101 11.40 -11.90 -14.99
CA ILE A 101 12.32 -11.95 -16.15
C ILE A 101 11.56 -11.94 -17.48
N GLY A 102 10.50 -12.75 -17.61
CA GLY A 102 9.69 -12.86 -18.84
C GLY A 102 8.87 -11.62 -19.21
N LYS A 103 8.82 -10.59 -18.36
CA LYS A 103 8.07 -9.35 -18.60
C LYS A 103 8.98 -8.12 -18.78
N GLN A 104 10.30 -8.25 -18.58
CA GLN A 104 11.25 -7.13 -18.60
C GLN A 104 11.31 -6.38 -19.94
N SER A 105 10.99 -7.03 -21.06
CA SER A 105 10.95 -6.38 -22.38
C SER A 105 9.68 -5.55 -22.63
N ARG A 106 8.64 -5.74 -21.81
CA ARG A 106 7.30 -5.18 -22.06
C ARG A 106 6.98 -3.96 -21.20
N TYR A 107 7.59 -3.84 -20.03
CA TYR A 107 7.27 -2.79 -19.07
C TYR A 107 8.53 -2.16 -18.47
N PRO A 108 8.47 -0.89 -18.06
CA PRO A 108 9.58 -0.24 -17.38
C PRO A 108 9.75 -0.77 -15.96
N THR A 109 10.96 -0.64 -15.42
CA THR A 109 11.22 -0.76 -13.98
C THR A 109 10.34 0.23 -13.21
N LEU A 110 9.57 -0.26 -12.25
CA LEU A 110 8.75 0.58 -11.39
C LEU A 110 9.55 0.99 -10.16
N THR A 111 9.64 2.30 -9.92
CA THR A 111 10.15 2.83 -8.66
C THR A 111 8.99 3.20 -7.75
N MET A 112 8.88 2.51 -6.63
CA MET A 112 7.78 2.68 -5.68
C MET A 112 8.28 2.74 -4.24
N THR A 113 7.48 3.31 -3.35
CA THR A 113 7.76 3.28 -1.92
C THR A 113 7.24 1.98 -1.32
N VAL A 114 8.12 1.24 -0.68
CA VAL A 114 7.78 0.09 0.15
C VAL A 114 7.62 0.57 1.59
N ILE A 115 6.53 0.17 2.24
CA ILE A 115 6.24 0.48 3.64
C ILE A 115 6.08 -0.84 4.39
N HIS A 116 6.85 -1.02 5.46
CA HIS A 116 6.61 -2.04 6.46
C HIS A 116 6.04 -1.36 7.71
N ALA A 117 4.88 -1.84 8.17
CA ALA A 117 4.27 -1.47 9.43
C ALA A 117 4.18 -2.72 10.29
N ASP A 118 5.06 -2.81 11.27
CA ASP A 118 5.20 -3.96 12.16
C ASP A 118 4.75 -3.58 13.55
N GLU A 119 3.84 -4.35 14.13
CA GLU A 119 3.43 -4.13 15.51
C GLU A 119 4.59 -4.28 16.48
N ARG A 120 4.67 -3.37 17.43
CA ARG A 120 5.68 -3.38 18.47
C ARG A 120 5.28 -4.38 19.56
N GLY A 121 6.16 -5.35 19.78
CA GLY A 121 5.92 -6.44 20.73
C GLY A 121 4.99 -7.52 20.19
N ALA A 122 4.71 -8.52 21.02
CA ALA A 122 3.82 -9.63 20.68
C ALA A 122 2.44 -9.41 21.33
N PRO A 123 1.35 -9.29 20.55
CA PRO A 123 0.01 -9.24 21.12
C PRO A 123 -0.33 -10.58 21.79
N LYS A 124 -1.02 -10.53 22.94
CA LYS A 124 -1.34 -11.73 23.73
C LYS A 124 -2.47 -12.57 23.12
N ASN A 125 -3.45 -11.93 22.48
CA ASN A 125 -4.73 -12.54 22.14
C ASN A 125 -5.12 -12.38 20.66
N ARG A 126 -4.17 -12.10 19.78
CA ARG A 126 -4.38 -12.05 18.32
C ARG A 126 -3.06 -12.23 17.60
N LYS A 127 -3.09 -12.36 16.27
CA LYS A 127 -1.86 -12.32 15.48
C LYS A 127 -1.27 -10.90 15.49
N LYS A 128 0.06 -10.86 15.43
CA LYS A 128 0.83 -9.64 15.27
C LYS A 128 0.46 -8.96 13.96
N ILE A 129 0.31 -7.64 14.00
CA ILE A 129 0.12 -6.86 12.76
C ILE A 129 1.45 -6.79 12.03
N GLU A 130 1.44 -7.27 10.80
CA GLU A 130 2.55 -7.18 9.86
C GLU A 130 1.98 -6.79 8.49
N TRP A 131 2.18 -5.53 8.13
CA TRP A 131 1.73 -4.99 6.85
C TRP A 131 2.94 -4.62 6.00
N LYS A 132 2.95 -5.16 4.77
CA LYS A 132 3.90 -4.82 3.73
C LYS A 132 3.12 -4.20 2.59
N LEU A 133 3.40 -2.95 2.27
CA LEU A 133 2.64 -2.15 1.33
C LEU A 133 3.54 -1.56 0.24
N LEU A 134 2.96 -1.36 -0.93
CA LEU A 134 3.55 -0.68 -2.08
C LEU A 134 2.69 0.53 -2.42
N THR A 135 3.33 1.67 -2.66
CA THR A 135 2.66 2.87 -3.15
C THR A 135 3.58 3.70 -4.04
N ASP A 136 3.00 4.38 -5.02
CA ASP A 136 3.67 5.42 -5.81
C ASP A 136 3.51 6.82 -5.19
N LEU A 137 2.68 6.96 -4.15
CA LEU A 137 2.53 8.19 -3.38
C LEU A 137 3.83 8.52 -2.62
N PRO A 138 4.16 9.81 -2.47
CA PRO A 138 5.30 10.21 -1.66
C PRO A 138 5.03 9.96 -0.17
N VAL A 139 6.02 9.34 0.48
CA VAL A 139 6.01 9.07 1.92
C VAL A 139 7.14 9.89 2.55
N GLN A 140 6.77 10.82 3.41
CA GLN A 140 7.65 11.68 4.18
C GLN A 140 7.52 11.36 5.68
N SER A 141 8.57 11.61 6.46
CA SER A 141 8.49 11.52 7.92
C SER A 141 7.55 12.59 8.46
N ALA A 142 6.86 12.30 9.57
CA ALA A 142 5.83 13.14 10.21
C ALA A 142 6.26 14.57 10.62
N GLN A 143 7.47 15.00 10.30
CA GLN A 143 7.98 16.36 10.43
C GLN A 143 7.65 17.25 9.22
N GLY A 144 7.16 16.69 8.10
CA GLY A 144 6.71 17.43 6.93
C GLY A 144 5.19 17.63 6.91
N CYS A 145 4.73 18.87 6.72
CA CYS A 145 3.33 19.23 6.55
C CYS A 145 2.85 18.95 5.10
N ASP A 146 3.09 17.73 4.59
CA ASP A 146 2.57 17.33 3.27
C ASP A 146 1.42 16.34 3.40
N ARG A 147 0.32 16.65 2.69
CA ARG A 147 -0.98 15.99 2.79
C ARG A 147 -0.97 14.50 2.40
N GLU A 148 0.06 14.02 1.71
CA GLU A 148 0.04 12.72 1.03
C GLU A 148 0.50 11.55 1.91
N THR A 149 1.49 11.78 2.79
CA THR A 149 1.81 10.78 3.84
C THR A 149 0.68 10.67 4.87
N ARG A 150 -0.08 11.77 5.04
CA ARG A 150 -1.30 11.80 5.85
C ARG A 150 -2.45 10.98 5.23
N MET A 151 -2.38 10.55 3.97
CA MET A 151 -3.42 9.70 3.37
C MET A 151 -3.12 8.19 3.51
N VAL A 152 -1.86 7.80 3.61
CA VAL A 152 -1.48 6.37 3.68
C VAL A 152 -2.00 5.74 4.98
N PHE A 153 -1.75 6.36 6.13
CA PHE A 153 -2.12 5.76 7.42
C PHE A 153 -3.64 5.76 7.68
N PRO A 154 -4.40 6.84 7.44
CA PRO A 154 -5.86 6.79 7.55
C PRO A 154 -6.50 5.85 6.53
N ALA A 155 -5.94 5.71 5.31
CA ALA A 155 -6.45 4.72 4.35
C ALA A 155 -6.24 3.27 4.82
N MET A 156 -5.20 3.01 5.63
CA MET A 156 -4.97 1.71 6.27
C MET A 156 -5.96 1.45 7.43
N GLU A 157 -6.34 2.50 8.17
CA GLU A 157 -7.24 2.42 9.33
C GLU A 157 -8.73 2.32 8.94
N ASP A 158 -9.19 3.16 8.01
CA ASP A 158 -10.62 3.32 7.64
C ASP A 158 -11.23 2.06 7.00
N ARG A 159 -10.40 1.14 6.50
CA ARG A 159 -10.86 -0.02 5.71
C ARG A 159 -10.73 -1.37 6.40
N GLY A 160 -10.36 -1.39 7.69
CA GLY A 160 -10.33 -2.63 8.48
C GLY A 160 -9.55 -3.76 7.78
N LEU A 161 -8.39 -3.44 7.20
CA LEU A 161 -7.62 -4.38 6.38
C LEU A 161 -7.38 -5.70 7.15
N PRO A 162 -8.00 -6.82 6.74
CA PRO A 162 -7.92 -8.06 7.50
C PRO A 162 -6.48 -8.54 7.58
N GLN A 163 -6.04 -8.99 8.75
CA GLN A 163 -4.70 -9.56 8.93
C GLN A 163 -4.48 -10.78 8.02
N ASP A 164 -5.54 -11.59 7.84
CA ASP A 164 -5.60 -12.77 6.99
C ASP A 164 -6.86 -12.73 6.12
N THR A 165 -6.77 -12.22 4.89
CA THR A 165 -7.80 -12.54 3.89
C THR A 165 -7.51 -13.94 3.36
N GLN A 166 -7.95 -14.98 4.07
CA GLN A 166 -8.41 -16.17 3.34
C GLN A 166 -9.75 -15.77 2.74
N ILE A 167 -9.74 -15.40 1.46
CA ILE A 167 -10.98 -15.37 0.69
C ILE A 167 -11.42 -16.83 0.60
N ARG A 168 -12.44 -17.20 1.39
CA ARG A 168 -13.26 -18.35 0.99
C ARG A 168 -14.08 -17.88 -0.20
N LEU A 169 -13.73 -18.41 -1.37
CA LEU A 169 -14.59 -18.40 -2.55
C LEU A 169 -15.93 -19.08 -2.23
#